data_AF-A0AAU7W9X9-F1
#
_entry.id   AF-A0AAU7W9X9-F1
#
_cell.length_a   1.000
_cell.length_b   1.000
_cell.length_c   1.000
_cell.angle_alpha   90.00
_cell.angle_beta   90.00
_cell.angle_gamma   90.00
#
_symmetry.space_group_name_H-M   'P 1'
#
loop_
_entity.id
_entity.type
_entity.pdbx_description
1 polymer ?
#
loop_
_entity_poly.entity_id
_entity_poly.type
_entity_poly.pdbx_seq_one_letter_code
_entity_poly.pdbx_strand_id
1 'polypeptide(L)'
;MHQLALWIVTASTEDEFDPNDVTPGVIGFVLTILVMIAVLLLVLDMVRRIRRVNYRAEVREQLEAERQAAEAEQAGDADGESVDGGDDRPKG
;
A
#
# COMPACT_ATOMS: atom_id res chain seq x y z
N MET A 1 58.96 13.01 9.54
CA MET A 1 57.56 12.59 9.71
C MET A 1 57.13 12.53 11.19
N HIS A 2 57.66 13.40 12.06
CA HIS A 2 57.37 13.37 13.51
C HIS A 2 56.54 14.57 13.99
N GLN A 3 56.26 15.53 13.10
CA GLN A 3 55.54 16.76 13.43
C GLN A 3 54.01 16.60 13.32
N LEU A 4 53.53 15.55 12.65
CA LEU A 4 52.10 15.26 12.50
C LEU A 4 51.55 14.43 13.67
N ALA A 5 52.37 13.58 14.29
CA ALA A 5 51.95 12.77 15.43
C ALA A 5 51.65 13.61 16.67
N LEU A 6 52.35 14.73 16.84
CA LEU A 6 52.18 15.61 17.99
C LEU A 6 50.84 16.36 17.96
N TRP A 7 50.32 16.71 16.77
CA TRP A 7 49.06 17.43 16.63
C TRP A 7 47.83 16.53 16.87
N ILE A 8 47.92 15.23 16.54
CA ILE A 8 46.85 14.26 16.79
C ILE A 8 46.72 13.93 18.29
N VAL A 9 47.82 13.95 19.04
CA VAL A 9 47.84 13.65 20.48
C VAL A 9 47.36 14.83 21.33
N THR A 10 47.50 16.08 20.87
CA THR A 10 47.03 17.27 21.59
C THR A 10 45.56 17.60 21.35
N ALA A 11 44.96 17.13 20.24
CA ALA A 11 43.56 17.42 19.91
C ALA A 11 42.55 16.62 20.76
N SER A 12 43.01 15.59 21.49
CA SER A 12 42.16 14.64 22.22
C SER A 12 42.03 14.93 23.71
N THR A 13 42.48 16.09 24.20
CA THR A 13 42.51 16.40 25.64
C THR A 13 41.62 17.57 26.11
N GLU A 14 40.69 18.09 25.28
CA GLU A 14 39.80 19.20 25.68
C GLU A 14 38.28 18.97 25.48
N ASP A 15 37.82 17.77 25.08
CA ASP A 15 36.40 17.42 25.21
C ASP A 15 36.25 16.52 26.46
N GLU A 16 36.08 17.18 27.61
CA GLU A 16 35.53 16.50 28.78
C GLU A 16 34.09 16.11 28.45
N PHE A 17 33.89 14.86 28.01
CA PHE A 17 32.58 14.32 27.68
C PHE A 17 31.66 14.38 28.91
N ASP A 18 30.71 15.32 28.93
CA ASP A 18 29.63 15.31 29.91
C ASP A 18 28.69 14.12 29.59
N PRO A 19 28.52 13.15 30.51
CA PRO A 19 27.60 12.02 30.30
C PRO A 19 26.15 12.45 30.02
N ASN A 20 25.77 13.68 30.36
CA ASN A 20 24.46 14.24 30.07
C ASN A 20 24.29 14.64 28.59
N ASP A 21 25.36 14.89 27.85
CA ASP A 21 25.29 15.25 26.41
C ASP A 21 24.96 14.04 25.53
N VAL A 22 25.32 12.83 25.97
CA VAL A 22 25.06 11.58 25.25
C VAL A 22 23.76 10.90 25.65
N THR A 23 23.09 11.41 26.69
CA THR A 23 21.80 10.91 27.13
C THR A 23 20.73 11.89 26.69
N PRO A 24 19.75 11.51 25.85
CA PRO A 24 18.74 12.43 25.30
C PRO A 24 17.89 13.16 26.37
N GLY A 25 18.05 12.83 27.65
CA GLY A 25 17.32 13.42 28.76
C GLY A 25 15.80 13.23 28.64
N VAL A 26 15.05 13.95 29.46
CA VAL A 26 13.58 13.92 29.41
C VAL A 26 13.06 14.49 28.09
N ILE A 27 13.73 15.52 27.55
CA ILE A 27 13.32 16.18 26.30
C ILE A 27 13.40 15.19 25.14
N GLY A 28 14.53 14.52 24.94
CA GLY A 28 14.67 13.56 23.84
C GLY A 28 13.78 12.32 24.01
N PHE A 29 13.50 11.87 25.24
CA PHE A 29 12.50 10.83 25.48
C PHE A 29 11.07 11.24 25.08
N VAL A 30 10.67 12.49 25.34
CA VAL A 30 9.38 13.00 24.88
C VAL A 30 9.36 13.11 23.34
N LEU A 31 10.45 13.57 22.72
CA LEU A 31 10.55 13.64 21.26
C LEU A 31 10.40 12.25 20.60
N THR A 32 11.02 11.20 21.14
CA THR A 32 10.88 9.85 20.59
C THR A 32 9.45 9.31 20.71
N ILE A 33 8.76 9.58 21.82
CA ILE A 33 7.33 9.25 21.98
C ILE A 33 6.49 9.98 20.93
N LEU A 34 6.74 11.27 20.70
CA LEU A 34 6.03 12.04 19.68
C LEU A 34 6.25 11.46 18.27
N VAL A 35 7.48 11.09 17.94
CA VAL A 35 7.79 10.43 16.66
C VAL A 35 7.07 9.09 16.56
N MET A 36 7.06 8.27 17.61
CA MET A 36 6.34 7.01 17.65
C MET A 36 4.84 7.21 17.40
N ILE A 37 4.23 8.20 18.05
CA ILE A 37 2.82 8.55 17.85
C ILE A 37 2.58 8.99 16.41
N ALA A 38 3.44 9.85 15.85
CA ALA A 38 3.32 10.30 14.47
C ALA A 38 3.36 9.12 13.48
N VAL A 39 4.29 8.18 13.66
CA VAL A 39 4.37 6.95 12.86
C VAL A 39 3.11 6.11 13.03
N LEU A 40 2.60 5.96 14.24
CA LEU A 40 1.38 5.18 14.50
C LEU A 40 0.16 5.83 13.83
N LEU A 41 0.03 7.15 13.90
CA LEU A 41 -1.02 7.91 13.22
C LEU A 41 -0.92 7.77 11.70
N LEU A 42 0.29 7.77 11.13
CA LEU A 42 0.50 7.52 9.71
C LEU A 42 0.05 6.11 9.30
N VAL A 43 0.38 5.09 10.08
CA VAL A 43 -0.06 3.71 9.82
C VAL A 43 -1.59 3.62 9.89
N LEU A 44 -2.22 4.19 10.92
CA LEU A 44 -3.66 4.21 11.07
C LEU A 44 -4.36 4.98 9.95
N ASP A 45 -3.80 6.12 9.53
CA ASP A 45 -4.29 6.88 8.39
C ASP A 45 -4.21 6.05 7.10
N MET A 46 -3.08 5.40 6.85
CA MET A 46 -2.89 4.52 5.69
C MET A 46 -3.91 3.39 5.67
N VAL A 47 -4.13 2.68 6.79
CA VAL A 47 -5.12 1.60 6.88
C VAL A 47 -6.54 2.13 6.65
N ARG A 48 -6.89 3.27 7.25
CA ARG A 48 -8.22 3.89 7.09
C ARG A 48 -8.43 4.37 5.66
N ARG A 49 -7.38 4.87 5.00
CA ARG A 49 -7.38 5.25 3.58
C ARG A 49 -7.60 4.04 2.68
N ILE A 50 -6.83 2.97 2.86
CA ILE A 50 -6.96 1.73 2.07
C ILE A 50 -8.37 1.17 2.19
N ARG A 51 -8.89 1.04 3.41
CA ARG A 51 -10.28 0.59 3.64
C ARG A 51 -11.27 1.46 2.86
N ARG A 52 -11.19 2.79 3.01
CA ARG A 52 -12.09 3.73 2.30
C ARG A 52 -12.04 3.60 0.78
N VAL A 53 -10.87 3.31 0.20
CA VAL A 53 -10.71 3.15 -1.25
C VAL A 53 -11.23 1.79 -1.72
N ASN A 54 -10.91 0.72 -1.01
CA ASN A 54 -11.27 -0.65 -1.42
C ASN A 54 -12.77 -0.95 -1.31
N TYR A 55 -13.48 -0.37 -0.34
CA TYR A 55 -14.94 -0.53 -0.22
C TYR A 55 -15.71 -0.13 -1.50
N ARG A 56 -15.13 0.73 -2.33
CA ARG A 56 -15.76 1.17 -3.59
C ARG A 56 -15.44 0.25 -4.77
N ALA A 57 -14.36 -0.52 -4.69
CA ALA A 57 -13.91 -1.40 -5.75
C ALA A 57 -14.69 -2.71 -5.75
N GLU A 58 -14.85 -3.34 -4.58
CA GLU A 58 -15.55 -4.63 -4.44
C GLU A 58 -17.02 -4.56 -4.89
N VAL A 59 -17.70 -3.43 -4.61
CA VAL A 59 -19.09 -3.20 -5.07
C VAL A 59 -19.16 -3.02 -6.59
N ARG A 60 -18.16 -2.39 -7.21
CA ARG A 60 -18.11 -2.22 -8.67
C ARG A 60 -17.82 -3.54 -9.36
N GLU A 61 -16.91 -4.34 -8.81
CA GLU A 61 -16.54 -5.65 -9.35
C GLU A 61 -17.73 -6.62 -9.36
N GLN A 62 -18.53 -6.67 -8.29
CA GLN A 62 -19.76 -7.47 -8.26
C GLN A 62 -20.77 -7.02 -9.32
N LEU A 63 -20.96 -5.70 -9.47
CA LEU A 63 -21.89 -5.15 -10.47
C LEU A 63 -21.39 -5.38 -11.91
N GLU A 64 -20.09 -5.33 -12.14
CA GLU A 64 -19.47 -5.62 -13.43
C GLU A 64 -19.57 -7.12 -13.77
N ALA A 65 -19.39 -8.00 -12.80
CA ALA A 65 -19.58 -9.44 -12.97
C ALA A 65 -21.04 -9.81 -13.29
N GLU A 66 -22.01 -9.20 -12.60
CA GLU A 66 -23.44 -9.37 -12.91
C GLU A 66 -23.79 -8.89 -14.32
N ARG A 67 -23.22 -7.75 -14.77
CA ARG A 67 -23.42 -7.25 -16.14
C ARG A 67 -22.83 -8.17 -17.18
N GLN A 68 -21.61 -8.67 -16.96
CA GLN A 68 -20.98 -9.62 -17.88
C GLN A 68 -21.74 -10.94 -17.97
N ALA A 69 -22.27 -11.43 -16.84
CA ALA A 69 -23.13 -12.61 -16.83
C ALA A 69 -24.42 -12.38 -17.63
N ALA A 70 -25.08 -11.23 -17.44
CA ALA A 70 -26.29 -10.88 -18.17
C ALA A 70 -26.05 -10.68 -19.68
N GLU A 71 -24.89 -10.14 -20.07
CA GLU A 71 -24.48 -9.99 -21.47
C GLU A 71 -24.16 -11.35 -22.12
N ALA A 72 -23.51 -12.26 -21.38
CA ALA A 72 -23.20 -13.61 -21.86
C ALA A 72 -24.48 -14.47 -22.06
N GLU A 73 -25.46 -14.33 -21.17
CA GLU A 73 -26.77 -14.99 -21.31
C GLU A 73 -27.52 -14.50 -22.56
N GLN A 74 -27.55 -13.18 -22.79
CA GLN A 74 -28.15 -12.59 -23.99
C GLN A 74 -27.41 -12.97 -25.29
N ALA A 75 -26.09 -13.12 -25.24
CA ALA A 75 -25.30 -13.56 -26.40
C ALA A 75 -25.54 -15.05 -26.72
N GLY A 76 -25.69 -15.90 -25.69
CA GLY A 76 -25.97 -17.33 -25.86
C GLY A 76 -27.36 -17.62 -26.47
N ASP A 77 -28.37 -16.82 -26.13
CA ASP A 77 -29.71 -16.94 -26.71
C ASP A 77 -29.77 -16.50 -28.19
N ALA A 78 -28.90 -15.56 -28.61
CA ALA A 78 -28.88 -15.09 -30.00
C ALA A 78 -28.30 -16.12 -31.00
N ASP A 79 -27.41 -17.00 -30.56
CA ASP A 79 -26.76 -18.02 -31.40
C ASP A 79 -27.58 -19.32 -31.53
N GLY A 80 -28.58 -19.54 -30.66
CA GLY A 80 -29.46 -20.71 -30.68
C GLY A 80 -30.64 -20.63 -31.66
N GLU A 81 -31.03 -19.42 -32.09
CA GLU A 81 -32.25 -19.16 -32.88
C GLU A 81 -32.06 -19.44 -34.39
N SER A 82 -30.84 -19.67 -34.89
CA SER A 82 -30.57 -19.73 -36.34
C SER A 82 -30.60 -21.13 -37.00
N VAL A 83 -31.03 -22.18 -36.30
CA VAL A 83 -30.97 -23.57 -36.83
C VAL A 83 -32.29 -24.34 -36.68
N ASP A 84 -33.41 -23.75 -37.08
CA ASP A 84 -34.63 -24.54 -37.36
C ASP A 84 -35.39 -23.95 -38.55
N GLY A 85 -34.91 -24.25 -39.76
CA GLY A 85 -35.49 -23.69 -40.98
C GLY A 85 -35.20 -24.51 -42.23
N GLY A 86 -35.23 -25.85 -42.15
CA GLY A 86 -34.83 -26.64 -43.31
C GLY A 86 -35.09 -28.13 -43.29
N ASP A 87 -36.27 -28.60 -42.90
CA ASP A 87 -36.73 -29.91 -43.38
C ASP A 87 -38.26 -29.94 -43.49
N ASP A 88 -38.77 -29.68 -44.70
CA ASP A 88 -40.13 -30.05 -45.10
C ASP A 88 -40.26 -29.96 -46.63
N ARG A 89 -39.66 -30.93 -47.34
CA ARG A 89 -40.03 -31.18 -48.75
C ARG A 89 -40.28 -32.68 -48.96
N PRO A 90 -41.54 -33.09 -49.25
CA PRO A 90 -41.90 -34.49 -49.38
C PRO A 90 -41.30 -35.08 -50.68
N LYS A 91 -40.75 -36.29 -50.58
CA LYS A 91 -40.20 -37.05 -51.70
C LYS A 91 -41.36 -37.74 -52.43
N GLY A 92 -41.63 -37.32 -53.66
CA GLY A 92 -42.48 -38.01 -54.64
C GLY A 92 -41.64 -38.68 -55.71
#